data_AF-A0A329MSE2-F1
#
_entry.id   AF-A0A329MSE2-F1
#
_cell.length_a   1.000
_cell.length_b   1.000
_cell.length_c   1.000
_cell.angle_alpha   90.00
_cell.angle_beta   90.00
_cell.angle_gamma   90.00
#
_symmetry.space_group_name_H-M   'P 1'
#
loop_
_entity.id
_entity.type
_entity.pdbx_description
1 polymer ?
#
loop_
_entity_poly.entity_id
_entity_poly.type
_entity_poly.pdbx_seq_one_letter_code
_entity_poly.pdbx_strand_id
1 'polypeptide(L)' 'MLTIAAVFAGLGFFEWRYLQKNNRKGRTMRLVMGTAIFLFLCLEILYAAREHWTIVTLIETIFGPLQHAVSANRG' A
#
# COMPACT_ATOMS: atom_id res chain seq x y z
N MET A 1 2.40 7.57 5.46
CA MET A 1 1.49 7.05 6.50
C MET A 1 0.22 7.89 6.64
N LEU A 2 0.32 9.20 6.91
CA LEU A 2 -0.86 10.08 7.09
C LEU A 2 -1.84 10.09 5.91
N THR A 3 -1.35 10.11 4.66
CA THR A 3 -2.22 10.12 3.47
C THR A 3 -2.99 8.82 3.29
N ILE A 4 -2.34 7.67 3.50
CA ILE A 4 -2.96 6.35 3.40
C ILE A 4 -3.98 6.17 4.54
N ALA A 5 -3.61 6.59 5.75
CA ALA A 5 -4.50 6.58 6.90
C ALA A 5 -5.74 7.47 6.68
N ALA A 6 -5.58 8.67 6.11
CA ALA A 6 -6.70 9.55 5.79
C ALA A 6 -7.64 8.94 4.74
N VAL A 7 -7.11 8.27 3.71
CA VAL A 7 -7.91 7.57 2.69
C VAL A 7 -8.68 6.40 3.30
N PHE A 8 -8.02 5.57 4.13
CA PHE A 8 -8.66 4.42 4.79
C PHE A 8 -9.69 4.85 5.84
N ALA A 9 -9.43 5.91 6.60
CA ALA A 9 -10.39 6.49 7.53
C ALA A 9 -11.63 7.03 6.78
N GLY A 10 -11.41 7.69 5.63
CA GLY A 10 -12.49 8.15 4.76
C GLY A 10 -13.34 7.00 4.22
N LEU A 11 -12.69 5.95 3.69
CA LEU A 11 -13.38 4.74 3.21
C LEU A 11 -14.18 4.06 4.31
N GLY A 12 -13.56 3.85 5.48
CA GLY A 12 -14.24 3.25 6.64
C GLY A 12 -15.44 4.07 7.10
N PHE A 13 -15.35 5.40 7.08
CA PHE A 13 -16.48 6.28 7.40
C PHE A 13 -17.61 6.18 6.36
N PHE A 14 -17.28 6.13 5.07
CA PHE A 14 -18.28 5.96 4.01
C PHE A 14 -18.96 4.60 4.09
N GLU A 15 -18.22 3.52 4.31
CA GLU A 15 -18.77 2.17 4.48
C GLU A 15 -19.65 2.08 5.73
N TRP A 16 -19.21 2.66 6.85
CA TRP A 16 -19.98 2.72 8.08
C TRP A 16 -21.30 3.47 7.88
N ARG A 17 -21.24 4.65 7.25
CA ARG A 17 -22.44 5.46 6.94
C ARG A 17 -23.37 4.74 5.97
N TYR A 18 -22.84 4.01 4.99
CA TYR A 18 -23.60 3.22 4.05
C TYR A 18 -24.30 2.03 4.72
N LEU A 19 -23.58 1.27 5.56
CA LEU A 19 -24.10 0.14 6.32
C LEU A 19 -25.20 0.57 7.30
N GLN A 20 -25.01 1.70 7.97
CA GLN A 20 -25.98 2.28 8.90
C GLN A 20 -27.24 2.77 8.16
N LYS A 21 -27.09 3.43 7.00
CA LYS A 21 -28.22 3.88 6.17
C LYS A 21 -29.05 2.73 5.61
N ASN A 22 -28.42 1.57 5.36
CA ASN A 22 -29.08 0.43 4.73
C ASN A 22 -29.53 -0.66 5.73
N ASN A 23 -29.58 -0.37 7.04
CA ASN A 23 -30.02 -1.28 8.11
C ASN A 23 -29.44 -2.71 8.01
N ARG A 24 -28.17 -2.82 7.59
CA ARG A 24 -27.50 -4.12 7.42
C ARG A 24 -27.21 -4.74 8.78
N LYS A 25 -27.45 -6.05 8.92
CA LYS A 25 -27.15 -6.82 10.15
C LYS A 25 -25.73 -6.52 10.65
N GLY A 26 -25.57 -6.27 11.95
CA GLY A 26 -24.28 -5.92 12.58
C GLY A 26 -23.15 -6.95 12.40
N ARG A 27 -23.45 -8.18 11.95
CA ARG A 27 -22.44 -9.13 11.46
C ARG A 27 -21.69 -8.61 10.22
N THR A 28 -22.43 -8.05 9.26
CA THR A 28 -21.87 -7.46 8.04
C THR A 28 -20.96 -6.28 8.38
N MET A 29 -21.38 -5.47 9.34
CA MET A 29 -20.63 -4.30 9.79
C MET A 29 -19.28 -4.69 10.41
N ARG A 30 -19.25 -5.74 11.23
CA ARG A 30 -18.00 -6.28 11.80
C ARG A 30 -17.08 -6.90 10.74
N LEU A 31 -17.63 -7.62 9.76
CA LEU A 31 -16.84 -8.16 8.66
C LEU A 31 -16.19 -7.07 7.83
N VAL A 32 -16.95 -6.04 7.45
CA VAL A 32 -16.47 -4.92 6.62
C VAL A 32 -15.41 -4.10 7.36
N MET A 33 -15.66 -3.73 8.62
CA MET A 33 -14.65 -3.08 9.48
C MET A 33 -13.39 -3.95 9.63
N GLY A 34 -13.55 -5.26 9.84
CA GLY A 34 -12.43 -6.19 9.96
C GLY A 34 -11.59 -6.27 8.68
N THR A 35 -12.23 -6.32 7.51
CA THR A 35 -11.52 -6.30 6.22
C THR A 35 -10.81 -4.98 5.96
N ALA A 36 -11.40 -3.85 6.35
CA ALA A 36 -10.78 -2.53 6.20
C ALA A 36 -9.51 -2.40 7.06
N ILE A 37 -9.58 -2.85 8.33
CA ILE A 37 -8.43 -2.88 9.24
C ILE A 37 -7.35 -3.83 8.74
N PHE A 38 -7.73 -5.02 8.26
CA PHE A 38 -6.80 -5.99 7.71
C PHE A 38 -6.05 -5.45 6.49
N LEU A 39 -6.75 -4.81 5.56
CA LEU A 39 -6.15 -4.17 4.38
C LEU A 39 -5.20 -3.03 4.76
N PHE A 40 -5.55 -2.24 5.78
CA PHE A 40 -4.68 -1.19 6.31
C PHE A 40 -3.36 -1.77 6.85
N LEU A 41 -3.44 -2.81 7.70
CA LEU A 41 -2.27 -3.51 8.23
C LEU A 41 -1.41 -4.11 7.11
N CYS A 42 -2.03 -4.72 6.10
CA CYS A 42 -1.31 -5.32 4.97
C CYS A 42 -0.51 -4.25 4.20
N LEU A 43 -1.11 -3.08 3.97
CA LEU A 43 -0.43 -1.95 3.33
C LEU A 43 0.69 -1.37 4.20
N GLU A 44 0.51 -1.31 5.51
CA GLU A 44 1.52 -0.83 6.44
C GLU A 44 2.74 -1.77 6.45
N ILE A 45 2.51 -3.08 6.48
CA ILE A 45 3.55 -4.10 6.34
C ILE A 45 4.25 -3.99 4.99
N LEU A 46 3.50 -3.82 3.90
CA LEU A 46 4.07 -3.65 2.56
C LEU A 46 4.93 -2.38 2.48
N TYR A 47 4.52 -1.30 3.12
CA TYR A 47 5.24 -0.04 3.13
C TYR A 47 6.50 -0.10 4.02
N ALA A 48 6.43 -0.77 5.17
CA ALA A 48 7.60 -1.06 6.00
C ALA A 48 8.59 -1.98 5.26
N ALA A 49 8.08 -2.98 4.53
CA ALA A 49 8.91 -3.83 3.66
C ALA A 49 9.47 -3.06 2.45
N ARG A 50 8.81 -1.99 2.00
CA ARG A 50 9.32 -1.12 0.91
C ARG A 50 10.59 -0.36 1.30
N GLU A 51 10.79 -0.02 2.57
CA GLU A 51 12.09 0.54 3.00
C GLU A 51 13.24 -0.45 2.74
N HIS A 52 12.98 -1.76 2.89
CA HIS A 52 13.95 -2.81 2.55
C HIS A 52 14.11 -3.03 1.04
N TRP A 53 13.07 -2.81 0.26
CA TRP A 53 13.06 -2.95 -1.21
C TRP A 53 12.97 -1.57 -1.85
N THR A 54 14.02 -0.78 -1.68
CA THR A 54 14.10 0.50 -2.37
C THR A 54 14.09 0.21 -3.87
N ILE A 55 13.11 0.74 -4.60
CA ILE A 55 13.04 0.62 -6.07
C ILE A 55 14.35 1.10 -6.72
N VAL A 56 15.07 1.98 -6.05
CA VAL A 56 16.43 2.44 -6.39
C VAL A 56 17.43 1.28 -6.46
N THR A 57 17.41 0.33 -5.53
CA THR A 57 18.32 -0.82 -5.52
C THR A 57 18.04 -1.75 -6.70
N LEU A 58 16.76 -1.96 -7.04
CA LEU A 58 16.38 -2.71 -8.24
C LEU A 58 16.83 -2.02 -9.53
N ILE A 59 16.68 -0.69 -9.61
CA ILE A 59 17.17 0.11 -10.74
C ILE A 59 18.69 0.03 -10.83
N GLU A 60 19.43 0.20 -9.73
CA GLU A 60 20.90 0.07 -9.72
C GLU A 60 21.35 -1.34 -10.12
N THR A 61 20.64 -2.39 -9.70
CA THR A 61 21.01 -3.77 -10.02
C THR A 61 20.83 -4.08 -11.51
N ILE A 62 19.79 -3.53 -12.14
CA ILE A 62 19.49 -3.75 -13.56
C ILE A 62 20.31 -2.81 -14.46
N PHE A 63 20.42 -1.53 -14.10
CA PHE A 63 21.06 -0.49 -14.92
C PHE A 63 22.55 -0.30 -14.62
N GLY A 64 23.06 -0.77 -13.49
CA GLY A 64 24.48 -0.76 -13.15
C GLY A 64 25.39 -1.45 -14.18
N PRO A 65 25.12 -2.70 -14.60
CA PRO A 65 25.93 -3.36 -15.63
C PRO A 65 25.82 -2.69 -17.01
N LEU A 66 24.66 -2.09 -17.33
CA LEU A 66 24.48 -1.34 -18.59
C LEU A 66 25.29 -0.04 -18.61
N GLN A 67 25.36 0.68 -17.49
CA GLN A 67 26.22 1.88 -17.37
C GLN A 67 27.71 1.53 -17.50
N HIS A 68 28.14 0.40 -16.94
CA HIS A 68 29.52 -0.07 -17.08
C HIS A 68 29.86 -0.44 -18.53
N ALA A 69 28.95 -1.11 -19.25
CA ALA A 69 29.13 -1.47 -20.65
C ALA A 69 29.18 -0.24 -21.58
N VAL A 70 28.33 0.77 -21.34
CA VAL A 70 28.33 2.02 -22.12
C VAL A 70 29.60 2.84 -21.86
N SER A 71 30.12 2.83 -20.63
CA SER A 71 31.35 3.54 -20.29
C SER A 71 32.60 2.84 -20.81
N ALA A 72 32.60 1.51 -20.86
CA ALA A 72 33.71 0.70 -21.41
C ALA A 72 33.85 0.82 -22.94
N ASN A 73 32.78 1.18 -23.66
CA ASN A 73 32.80 1.37 -25.12
C ASN A 73 33.12 2.81 -25.56
N ARG A 74 33.40 3.72 -24.61
CA ARG A 74 33.74 5.12 -24.85
C ARG A 74 35.20 5.48 -24.55
N GLY A 75 36.04 4.49 -24.21
CA GLY A 75 37.50 4.62 -24.09
C GLY A 75 38.20 3.82 -25.18
#